data_AF-A0A414ZU85-F1
#
_entry.id   AF-A0A414ZU85-F1
#
_cell.length_a   1.000
_cell.length_b   1.000
_cell.length_c   1.000
_cell.angle_alpha   90.00
_cell.angle_beta   90.00
_cell.angle_gamma   90.00
#
_symmetry.space_group_name_H-M   'P 1'
#
loop_
_entity.id
_entity.type
_entity.pdbx_description
1 polymer ?
#
loop_
_entity_poly.entity_id
_entity_poly.type
_entity_poly.pdbx_seq_one_letter_code
_entity_poly.pdbx_strand_id
1 'polypeptide(L)'
;MNPRRSLRAYHSNSNEQIVSDSYASKMNARTAPIITFLRKIPPALVGCSDNLACSRYSLSEYLDVRNQMITSELFGTAPCGTPVHRYTLNGPEICVRIMDYGATVLGIDVPDIPGNVRDVVLGFDKLEDYFDNPACFGATIGPVANRTAGATIAIDGTDWHMPANEGANNLHSDLEHGLHKRVWDVELDEVHNAVRMTTSLKDGELGLPGNRTFTAVFTVTRTGVFRIDYGCESDRATYVSMTNHTYFNLAGHNAGMDCEHFFVANAAHYLPINEQNIPTGEIAPVEGTPFDFRELRPVAPGMEADDPQIKQARGYDHCLCIDGYQYGRNLRRAMHVEEMWTGREMDYYTTAPGVQLYTGNWLGDEHAKDDANYGWGAGFALEAEMYPDTPHQPLFPQGIVGPGHPYSNVIEYHFMRH
;
A
#
# COMPACT_ATOMS: atom_id res chain seq x y z
N MET A 1 44.28 0.14 42.77
CA MET A 1 44.74 -0.99 43.58
C MET A 1 44.01 -2.24 43.12
N ASN A 2 44.76 -3.23 42.61
CA ASN A 2 44.32 -4.60 42.35
C ASN A 2 44.45 -5.39 43.68
N PRO A 3 43.78 -6.55 43.90
CA PRO A 3 44.07 -7.79 43.18
C PRO A 3 42.80 -8.59 42.77
N ARG A 4 42.70 -9.29 41.64
CA ARG A 4 43.41 -10.47 41.08
C ARG A 4 43.18 -11.83 41.77
N ARG A 5 42.62 -12.75 40.94
CA ARG A 5 42.85 -14.22 40.80
C ARG A 5 42.08 -15.13 41.80
N SER A 6 41.51 -16.27 41.40
CA SER A 6 41.95 -17.38 40.50
C SER A 6 40.71 -18.09 39.90
N LEU A 7 40.62 -18.62 38.67
CA LEU A 7 41.38 -19.61 37.87
C LEU A 7 41.53 -21.01 38.49
N ARG A 8 40.67 -21.96 38.07
CA ARG A 8 41.01 -23.38 37.88
C ARG A 8 40.24 -23.97 36.70
N ALA A 9 40.99 -24.49 35.74
CA ALA A 9 40.58 -25.47 34.73
C ALA A 9 40.99 -26.88 35.23
N TYR A 10 40.29 -27.94 34.80
CA TYR A 10 40.80 -29.07 33.99
C TYR A 10 39.92 -30.34 34.04
N HIS A 11 39.94 -31.04 32.89
CA HIS A 11 39.56 -32.42 32.54
C HIS A 11 38.06 -32.72 32.28
N SER A 12 37.61 -33.05 31.05
CA SER A 12 38.03 -34.00 29.99
C SER A 12 37.63 -35.46 30.26
N ASN A 13 36.70 -35.97 29.45
CA ASN A 13 36.62 -37.32 28.83
C ASN A 13 35.29 -37.38 28.05
N SER A 14 35.26 -37.38 26.72
CA SER A 14 35.51 -38.51 25.80
C SER A 14 34.58 -39.70 26.03
N ASN A 15 33.66 -39.94 25.10
CA ASN A 15 33.31 -41.30 24.65
C ASN A 15 32.75 -41.25 23.23
N GLU A 16 33.58 -41.75 22.32
CA GLU A 16 33.30 -42.13 20.94
C GLU A 16 32.90 -43.61 20.87
N GLN A 17 32.13 -43.93 19.82
CA GLN A 17 32.07 -45.19 19.06
C GLN A 17 31.46 -46.47 19.67
N ILE A 18 30.35 -46.89 19.02
CA ILE A 18 30.10 -48.22 18.38
C ILE A 18 29.11 -47.91 17.22
N VAL A 19 29.41 -47.92 15.91
CA VAL A 19 29.83 -48.92 14.90
C VAL A 19 28.81 -50.03 14.56
N SER A 20 28.26 -49.87 13.34
CA SER A 20 27.81 -50.82 12.30
C SER A 20 26.75 -51.91 12.54
N ASP A 21 25.72 -51.91 11.68
CA ASP A 21 25.47 -52.97 10.66
C ASP A 21 24.10 -52.68 9.97
N SER A 22 24.09 -52.28 8.70
CA SER A 22 23.93 -53.15 7.51
C SER A 22 22.55 -52.94 6.88
N TYR A 23 22.50 -52.52 5.61
CA TYR A 23 21.79 -53.17 4.51
C TYR A 23 21.89 -52.28 3.25
N ALA A 24 22.89 -52.57 2.43
CA ALA A 24 22.96 -52.17 1.04
C ALA A 24 23.27 -53.39 0.19
N SER A 25 22.37 -53.71 -0.74
CA SER A 25 22.54 -54.65 -1.86
C SER A 25 21.22 -54.63 -2.65
N LYS A 26 21.12 -54.43 -3.97
CA LYS A 26 22.12 -54.42 -5.06
C LYS A 26 21.35 -54.12 -6.38
N MET A 27 22.11 -53.67 -7.41
CA MET A 27 21.82 -53.69 -8.86
C MET A 27 20.94 -52.56 -9.44
N ASN A 28 21.27 -51.89 -10.55
CA ASN A 28 22.41 -52.00 -11.45
C ASN A 28 22.52 -50.72 -12.30
N ALA A 29 23.76 -50.35 -12.63
CA ALA A 29 24.14 -49.30 -13.55
C ALA A 29 23.80 -49.61 -15.02
N ARG A 30 23.60 -48.57 -15.84
CA ARG A 30 24.18 -48.46 -17.19
C ARG A 30 24.10 -47.01 -17.72
N THR A 31 25.27 -46.56 -18.15
CA THR A 31 25.68 -45.30 -18.78
C THR A 31 25.17 -45.10 -20.22
N ALA A 32 24.75 -43.86 -20.56
CA ALA A 32 24.91 -43.02 -21.79
C ALA A 32 24.85 -43.65 -23.23
N PRO A 33 24.52 -42.92 -24.33
CA PRO A 33 24.72 -41.47 -24.54
C PRO A 33 23.65 -40.67 -25.34
N ILE A 34 23.92 -39.36 -25.41
CA ILE A 34 23.34 -38.27 -26.21
C ILE A 34 23.26 -38.62 -27.71
N ILE A 35 22.08 -38.43 -28.34
CA ILE A 35 21.91 -38.25 -29.80
C ILE A 35 20.84 -37.19 -30.09
N THR A 36 21.27 -36.16 -30.82
CA THR A 36 20.53 -35.08 -31.48
C THR A 36 19.46 -35.59 -32.44
N PHE A 37 18.25 -35.01 -32.45
CA PHE A 37 17.38 -35.05 -33.64
C PHE A 37 16.46 -33.81 -33.75
N LEU A 38 16.81 -32.92 -34.67
CA LEU A 38 15.93 -31.94 -35.31
C LEU A 38 15.09 -32.64 -36.38
N ARG A 39 13.76 -32.46 -36.36
CA ARG A 39 12.85 -32.65 -37.51
C ARG A 39 11.82 -31.52 -37.49
N LYS A 40 11.96 -30.50 -38.32
CA LYS A 40 11.37 -30.35 -39.68
C LYS A 40 9.83 -30.41 -39.68
N ILE A 41 9.20 -29.24 -39.68
CA ILE A 41 7.79 -29.03 -40.09
C ILE A 41 7.82 -28.30 -41.45
N PRO A 42 7.09 -28.77 -42.48
CA PRO A 42 7.09 -28.15 -43.81
C PRO A 42 6.11 -26.95 -43.92
N PRO A 43 6.33 -26.03 -44.87
CA PRO A 43 5.48 -24.85 -45.06
C PRO A 43 4.40 -25.02 -46.15
N ALA A 44 3.34 -24.22 -46.01
CA ALA A 44 2.67 -23.41 -47.05
C ALA A 44 1.16 -23.65 -47.34
N LEU A 45 0.51 -22.48 -47.55
CA LEU A 45 -0.70 -22.13 -48.33
C LEU A 45 -2.01 -21.99 -47.53
N VAL A 46 -2.37 -20.77 -47.09
CA VAL A 46 -2.98 -19.64 -47.82
C VAL A 46 -4.38 -19.96 -48.35
N GLY A 47 -5.38 -19.40 -47.67
CA GLY A 47 -6.75 -19.17 -48.14
C GLY A 47 -7.32 -18.03 -47.29
N CYS A 48 -7.55 -16.88 -47.94
CA CYS A 48 -7.88 -15.59 -47.35
C CYS A 48 -9.35 -15.24 -47.66
N SER A 49 -10.07 -14.71 -46.67
CA SER A 49 -11.15 -13.69 -46.76
C SER A 49 -11.81 -13.57 -45.37
N ASP A 50 -12.15 -12.44 -44.77
CA ASP A 50 -12.02 -11.02 -45.06
C ASP A 50 -12.24 -10.27 -43.72
N ASN A 51 -11.70 -9.05 -43.63
CA ASN A 51 -12.06 -7.95 -42.74
C ASN A 51 -11.67 -8.02 -41.25
N LEU A 52 -10.58 -7.35 -40.90
CA LEU A 52 -10.62 -6.13 -40.05
C LEU A 52 -9.25 -5.44 -40.09
N ALA A 53 -9.24 -4.20 -40.55
CA ALA A 53 -8.09 -3.33 -40.55
C ALA A 53 -7.78 -2.88 -39.11
N CYS A 54 -6.85 -3.55 -38.44
CA CYS A 54 -6.11 -2.99 -37.31
C CYS A 54 -4.83 -3.78 -37.04
N SER A 55 -3.75 -3.50 -37.77
CA SER A 55 -2.40 -3.86 -37.32
C SER A 55 -1.35 -3.04 -38.06
N ARG A 56 -0.89 -1.95 -37.44
CA ARG A 56 0.39 -1.32 -37.79
C ARG A 56 1.28 -1.24 -36.55
N TYR A 57 1.50 -2.38 -35.92
CA TYR A 57 2.65 -2.54 -35.05
C TYR A 57 3.48 -3.71 -35.58
N SER A 58 4.73 -3.42 -35.90
CA SER A 58 5.75 -4.39 -36.24
C SER A 58 6.05 -5.28 -35.03
N LEU A 59 6.55 -6.50 -35.28
CA LEU A 59 6.96 -7.41 -34.20
C LEU A 59 8.04 -6.80 -33.30
N SER A 60 8.83 -5.82 -33.80
CA SER A 60 9.78 -5.06 -32.99
C SER A 60 9.10 -4.05 -32.08
N GLU A 61 8.05 -3.35 -32.54
CA GLU A 61 7.27 -2.46 -31.66
C GLU A 61 6.51 -3.27 -30.58
N TYR A 62 6.03 -4.47 -30.91
CA TYR A 62 5.40 -5.36 -29.92
C TYR A 62 6.40 -5.91 -28.87
N LEU A 63 7.67 -6.10 -29.24
CA LEU A 63 8.74 -6.50 -28.31
C LEU A 63 9.33 -5.32 -27.53
N ASP A 64 9.30 -4.11 -28.08
CA ASP A 64 9.76 -2.88 -27.41
C ASP A 64 8.82 -2.46 -26.28
N VAL A 65 7.50 -2.56 -26.48
CA VAL A 65 6.50 -2.29 -25.43
C VAL A 65 6.62 -3.27 -24.26
N ARG A 66 7.03 -4.53 -24.50
CA ARG A 66 7.34 -5.49 -23.42
C ARG A 66 8.68 -5.25 -22.74
N ASN A 67 9.57 -4.44 -23.31
CA ASN A 67 10.86 -4.07 -22.72
C ASN A 67 10.83 -2.72 -21.98
N GLN A 68 9.80 -1.90 -22.19
CA GLN A 68 9.61 -0.66 -21.45
C GLN A 68 9.02 -0.96 -20.07
N MET A 69 9.84 -0.79 -19.04
CA MET A 69 9.40 -0.93 -17.66
C MET A 69 8.41 0.16 -17.27
N ILE A 70 8.50 1.36 -17.87
CA ILE A 70 7.56 2.45 -17.69
C ILE A 70 7.02 2.88 -19.05
N THR A 71 5.69 2.98 -19.18
CA THR A 71 5.03 3.70 -20.29
C THR A 71 4.20 4.85 -19.74
N SER A 72 3.98 5.89 -20.55
CA SER A 72 3.12 7.01 -20.18
C SER A 72 2.21 7.42 -21.33
N GLU A 73 1.04 7.93 -21.00
CA GLU A 73 0.07 8.45 -21.96
C GLU A 73 -0.73 9.61 -21.36
N LEU A 74 -1.22 10.50 -22.22
CA LEU A 74 -2.15 11.54 -21.82
C LEU A 74 -3.46 10.89 -21.35
N PHE A 75 -3.84 11.11 -20.10
CA PHE A 75 -5.07 10.59 -19.51
C PHE A 75 -6.22 11.60 -19.62
N GLY A 76 -5.91 12.89 -19.54
CA GLY A 76 -6.90 13.96 -19.70
C GLY A 76 -6.33 15.34 -19.37
N THR A 77 -7.20 16.26 -18.96
CA THR A 77 -6.82 17.62 -18.56
C THR A 77 -7.54 17.98 -17.27
N ALA A 78 -6.78 18.43 -16.27
CA ALA A 78 -7.32 18.88 -14.99
C ALA A 78 -8.16 20.16 -15.15
N PRO A 79 -9.02 20.53 -14.18
CA PRO A 79 -9.87 21.73 -14.28
C PRO A 79 -9.08 23.03 -14.45
N CYS A 80 -7.83 23.07 -13.97
CA CYS A 80 -6.91 24.19 -14.15
C CYS A 80 -6.30 24.30 -15.55
N GLY A 81 -6.58 23.36 -16.46
CA GLY A 81 -6.04 23.29 -17.82
C GLY A 81 -4.72 22.54 -17.94
N THR A 82 -4.15 22.05 -16.83
CA THR A 82 -2.91 21.26 -16.84
C THR A 82 -3.17 19.85 -17.40
N PRO A 83 -2.39 19.37 -18.37
CA PRO A 83 -2.46 17.99 -18.84
C PRO A 83 -2.14 17.00 -17.71
N VAL A 84 -2.87 15.90 -17.65
CA VAL A 84 -2.68 14.81 -16.68
C VAL A 84 -2.27 13.55 -17.43
N HIS A 85 -1.25 12.87 -16.94
CA HIS A 85 -0.73 11.64 -17.54
C HIS A 85 -0.97 10.44 -16.64
N ARG A 86 -1.22 9.30 -17.29
CA ARG A 86 -1.17 7.98 -16.68
C ARG A 86 0.19 7.35 -16.96
N TYR A 87 0.77 6.73 -15.96
CA TYR A 87 2.01 5.98 -16.03
C TYR A 87 1.74 4.52 -15.68
N THR A 88 2.29 3.61 -16.47
CA THR A 88 2.19 2.17 -16.24
C THR A 88 3.58 1.64 -15.94
N LEU A 89 3.75 1.06 -14.74
CA LEU A 89 4.97 0.42 -14.29
C LEU A 89 4.81 -1.10 -14.39
N ASN A 90 5.54 -1.71 -15.33
CA ASN A 90 5.53 -3.14 -15.57
C ASN A 90 6.56 -3.84 -14.68
N GLY A 91 6.11 -4.81 -13.89
CA GLY A 91 6.96 -5.72 -13.12
C GLY A 91 6.95 -7.15 -13.68
N PRO A 92 7.68 -8.09 -13.05
CA PRO A 92 7.68 -9.49 -13.46
C PRO A 92 6.32 -10.18 -13.33
N GLU A 93 5.57 -9.89 -12.25
CA GLU A 93 4.27 -10.52 -11.97
C GLU A 93 3.11 -9.53 -11.85
N ILE A 94 3.41 -8.27 -11.49
CA ILE A 94 2.40 -7.22 -11.32
C ILE A 94 2.58 -6.10 -12.35
N CYS A 95 1.49 -5.42 -12.65
CA CYS A 95 1.49 -4.17 -13.42
C CYS A 95 0.73 -3.11 -12.61
N VAL A 96 1.37 -1.95 -12.40
CA VAL A 96 0.80 -0.86 -11.59
C VAL A 96 0.54 0.34 -12.49
N ARG A 97 -0.68 0.88 -12.42
CA ARG A 97 -1.06 2.12 -13.10
C ARG A 97 -1.20 3.23 -12.07
N ILE A 98 -0.58 4.37 -12.34
CA ILE A 98 -0.68 5.59 -11.51
C ILE A 98 -0.95 6.81 -12.38
N MET A 99 -1.41 7.91 -11.80
CA MET A 99 -1.49 9.21 -12.49
C MET A 99 -0.86 10.35 -11.69
N ASP A 100 -0.45 11.39 -12.40
CA ASP A 100 0.14 12.61 -11.81
C ASP A 100 -0.88 13.53 -11.12
N TYR A 101 -2.18 13.35 -11.36
CA TYR A 101 -3.22 13.98 -10.55
C TYR A 101 -3.38 13.24 -9.21
N GLY A 102 -3.08 13.94 -8.11
CA GLY A 102 -3.15 13.44 -6.76
C GLY A 102 -2.11 12.38 -6.40
N ALA A 103 -1.14 12.12 -7.29
CA ALA A 103 -0.22 11.00 -7.19
C ALA A 103 -0.99 9.70 -6.86
N THR A 104 -1.94 9.38 -7.73
CA THR A 104 -3.03 8.42 -7.46
C THR A 104 -2.71 7.06 -8.08
N VAL A 105 -2.89 5.99 -7.31
CA VAL A 105 -2.86 4.61 -7.81
C VAL A 105 -4.19 4.29 -8.47
N LEU A 106 -4.16 4.00 -9.77
CA LEU A 106 -5.34 3.73 -10.57
C LEU A 106 -5.69 2.25 -10.64
N GLY A 107 -4.70 1.36 -10.51
CA GLY A 107 -4.91 -0.07 -10.70
C GLY A 107 -3.66 -0.90 -10.43
N ILE A 108 -3.86 -2.13 -9.97
CA ILE A 108 -2.79 -3.12 -9.80
C ILE A 108 -3.27 -4.47 -10.33
N ASP A 109 -2.66 -4.92 -11.42
CA ASP A 109 -2.93 -6.22 -12.00
C ASP A 109 -2.16 -7.31 -11.26
N VAL A 110 -2.88 -8.29 -10.71
CA VAL A 110 -2.30 -9.40 -9.95
C VAL A 110 -2.80 -10.75 -10.48
N PRO A 111 -1.92 -11.72 -10.79
CA PRO A 111 -2.32 -13.06 -11.22
C PRO A 111 -2.84 -13.91 -10.04
N ASP A 112 -3.85 -14.74 -10.30
CA ASP A 112 -4.26 -15.82 -9.40
C ASP A 112 -3.43 -17.11 -9.62
N ILE A 113 -3.77 -18.21 -8.92
CA ILE A 113 -3.12 -19.52 -9.08
C ILE A 113 -3.19 -20.03 -10.53
N PRO A 114 -4.35 -20.05 -11.22
CA PRO A 114 -4.41 -20.38 -12.65
C PRO A 114 -3.63 -19.43 -13.58
N GLY A 115 -3.30 -18.22 -13.12
CA GLY A 115 -2.65 -17.18 -13.91
C GLY A 115 -3.62 -16.19 -14.56
N ASN A 116 -4.91 -16.18 -14.17
CA ASN A 116 -5.82 -15.11 -14.56
C ASN A 116 -5.45 -13.83 -13.81
N VAL A 117 -5.20 -12.79 -14.59
CA VAL A 117 -4.83 -11.47 -14.08
C VAL A 117 -6.09 -10.66 -13.87
N ARG A 118 -6.20 -9.98 -12.73
CA ARG A 118 -7.28 -9.02 -12.43
C ARG A 118 -6.71 -7.77 -11.78
N ASP A 119 -7.34 -6.63 -12.04
CA ASP A 119 -7.12 -5.42 -11.27
C ASP A 119 -7.77 -5.60 -9.87
N VAL A 120 -6.96 -5.50 -8.83
CA VAL A 120 -7.39 -5.67 -7.44
C VAL A 120 -7.67 -4.34 -6.73
N VAL A 121 -7.62 -3.21 -7.44
CA VAL A 121 -7.78 -1.87 -6.88
C VAL A 121 -9.07 -1.21 -7.37
N LEU A 122 -9.86 -0.68 -6.44
CA LEU A 122 -11.06 0.10 -6.75
C LEU A 122 -10.69 1.48 -7.27
N GLY A 123 -11.53 2.05 -8.12
CA GLY A 123 -11.39 3.43 -8.61
C GLY A 123 -12.30 3.72 -9.80
N PHE A 124 -11.87 4.65 -10.64
CA PHE A 124 -12.61 5.08 -11.84
C PHE A 124 -11.79 4.89 -13.11
N ASP A 125 -12.48 4.81 -14.25
CA ASP A 125 -11.87 4.73 -15.59
C ASP A 125 -11.46 6.09 -16.15
N LYS A 126 -12.14 7.16 -15.74
CA LYS A 126 -11.99 8.49 -16.32
C LYS A 126 -11.38 9.44 -15.31
N LEU A 127 -10.57 10.38 -15.81
CA LEU A 127 -9.96 11.41 -14.98
C LEU A 127 -11.01 12.29 -14.29
N GLU A 128 -12.10 12.60 -14.98
CA GLU A 128 -13.13 13.52 -14.50
C GLU A 128 -13.78 13.04 -13.20
N ASP A 129 -13.93 11.73 -13.04
CA ASP A 129 -14.53 11.12 -11.85
C ASP A 129 -13.60 11.25 -10.63
N TYR A 130 -12.29 11.41 -10.83
CA TYR A 130 -11.34 11.67 -9.75
C TYR A 130 -11.42 13.10 -9.20
N PHE A 131 -12.06 14.04 -9.92
CA PHE A 131 -12.23 15.42 -9.43
C PHE A 131 -13.20 15.46 -8.25
N ASP A 132 -14.28 14.68 -8.30
CA ASP A 132 -15.28 14.53 -7.22
C ASP A 132 -15.20 13.13 -6.59
N ASN A 133 -13.99 12.74 -6.17
CA ASN A 133 -13.66 11.46 -5.52
C ASN A 133 -13.71 11.57 -3.97
N PRO A 134 -14.88 11.48 -3.33
CA PRO A 134 -15.03 11.63 -1.89
C PRO A 134 -14.43 10.46 -1.10
N ALA A 135 -14.36 9.28 -1.71
CA ALA A 135 -13.73 8.11 -1.12
C ALA A 135 -12.19 8.15 -1.18
N CYS A 136 -11.61 9.13 -1.88
CA CYS A 136 -10.17 9.26 -2.09
C CYS A 136 -9.52 8.02 -2.75
N PHE A 137 -10.22 7.28 -3.62
CA PHE A 137 -9.70 6.07 -4.27
C PHE A 137 -8.27 6.25 -4.79
N GLY A 138 -7.34 5.48 -4.23
CA GLY A 138 -5.95 5.38 -4.68
C GLY A 138 -5.08 6.61 -4.37
N ALA A 139 -5.64 7.67 -3.81
CA ALA A 139 -5.00 8.97 -3.75
C ALA A 139 -3.86 9.03 -2.73
N THR A 140 -2.86 9.88 -2.99
CA THR A 140 -1.88 10.26 -1.96
C THR A 140 -2.48 11.32 -1.05
N ILE A 141 -2.59 11.00 0.24
CA ILE A 141 -3.18 11.88 1.25
C ILE A 141 -2.08 12.60 2.04
N GLY A 142 -2.32 13.88 2.29
CA GLY A 142 -1.52 14.74 3.15
C GLY A 142 -1.94 16.21 2.99
N PRO A 143 -1.30 17.16 3.72
CA PRO A 143 -0.14 16.96 4.59
C PRO A 143 -0.40 16.12 5.84
N VAL A 144 -1.65 16.07 6.30
CA VAL A 144 -2.09 15.30 7.45
C VAL A 144 -3.19 14.33 7.03
N ALA A 145 -2.85 13.06 6.97
CA ALA A 145 -3.80 11.97 6.82
C ALA A 145 -4.61 11.76 8.11
N ASN A 146 -5.78 11.15 7.95
CA ASN A 146 -6.80 10.95 8.98
C ASN A 146 -7.30 12.27 9.62
N ARG A 147 -7.88 12.14 10.81
CA ARG A 147 -8.56 13.21 11.52
C ARG A 147 -7.62 13.98 12.45
N THR A 148 -7.89 15.28 12.57
CA THR A 148 -7.32 16.15 13.60
C THR A 148 -8.45 16.88 14.32
N ALA A 149 -8.52 16.68 15.64
CA ALA A 149 -9.58 17.23 16.49
C ALA A 149 -9.57 18.76 16.45
N GLY A 150 -10.75 19.37 16.30
CA GLY A 150 -10.88 20.84 16.30
C GLY A 150 -10.19 21.54 15.12
N ALA A 151 -9.70 20.78 14.12
CA ALA A 151 -8.94 21.28 12.98
C ALA A 151 -7.76 22.19 13.39
N THR A 152 -7.11 21.89 14.51
CA THR A 152 -6.02 22.72 15.02
C THR A 152 -4.80 21.88 15.42
N ILE A 153 -3.61 22.45 15.30
CA ILE A 153 -2.35 21.83 15.68
C ILE A 153 -1.49 22.89 16.37
N ALA A 154 -1.00 22.62 17.57
CA ALA A 154 -0.05 23.48 18.26
C ALA A 154 1.39 23.13 17.84
N ILE A 155 2.11 24.09 17.27
CA ILE A 155 3.52 23.95 16.84
C ILE A 155 4.32 25.08 17.46
N ASP A 156 5.35 24.74 18.25
CA ASP A 156 6.17 25.69 19.02
C ASP A 156 5.32 26.69 19.85
N GLY A 157 4.22 26.20 20.42
CA GLY A 157 3.30 27.00 21.24
C GLY A 157 2.41 27.97 20.45
N THR A 158 2.40 27.89 19.11
CA THR A 158 1.48 28.63 18.24
C THR A 158 0.41 27.68 17.72
N ASP A 159 -0.86 28.06 17.86
CA ASP A 159 -1.98 27.32 17.30
C ASP A 159 -2.13 27.62 15.81
N TRP A 160 -2.13 26.56 15.01
CA TRP A 160 -2.35 26.57 13.58
C TRP A 160 -3.72 25.98 13.28
N HIS A 161 -4.47 26.58 12.34
CA HIS A 161 -5.86 26.21 12.04
C HIS A 161 -5.97 25.68 10.61
N MET A 162 -6.29 24.40 10.49
CA MET A 162 -6.57 23.72 9.23
C MET A 162 -8.04 23.90 8.83
N PRO A 163 -8.42 23.60 7.58
CA PRO A 163 -9.83 23.60 7.18
C PRO A 163 -10.65 22.63 8.04
N ALA A 164 -11.77 23.09 8.60
CA ALA A 164 -12.73 22.23 9.29
C ALA A 164 -13.68 21.60 8.25
N ASN A 165 -13.22 20.55 7.57
CA ASN A 165 -13.93 19.89 6.48
C ASN A 165 -14.73 18.64 6.92
N GLU A 166 -14.72 18.31 8.21
CA GLU A 166 -15.56 17.26 8.79
C GLU A 166 -16.12 17.74 10.14
N GLY A 167 -17.22 18.48 10.10
CA GLY A 167 -17.80 19.10 11.30
C GLY A 167 -16.84 20.12 11.91
N ALA A 168 -16.40 19.89 13.14
CA ALA A 168 -15.39 20.73 13.82
C ALA A 168 -13.95 20.24 13.59
N ASN A 169 -13.76 19.09 12.95
CA ASN A 169 -12.48 18.44 12.76
C ASN A 169 -11.97 18.69 11.33
N ASN A 170 -10.67 18.41 11.14
CA ASN A 170 -10.10 18.25 9.80
C ASN A 170 -9.97 16.76 9.49
N LEU A 171 -10.22 16.37 8.25
CA LEU A 171 -9.99 15.03 7.69
C LEU A 171 -9.16 15.14 6.41
N HIS A 172 -8.07 14.36 6.31
CA HIS A 172 -7.25 14.18 5.11
C HIS A 172 -6.73 15.48 4.47
N SER A 173 -6.65 16.56 5.26
CA SER A 173 -6.15 17.88 4.86
C SER A 173 -6.80 18.47 3.60
N ASP A 174 -8.13 18.50 3.60
CA ASP A 174 -9.03 19.20 2.67
C ASP A 174 -9.34 18.42 1.38
N LEU A 175 -10.62 18.07 1.22
CA LEU A 175 -11.12 17.28 0.08
C LEU A 175 -11.16 18.08 -1.23
N GLU A 176 -11.04 19.41 -1.20
CA GLU A 176 -11.09 20.25 -2.40
C GLU A 176 -9.69 20.77 -2.79
N HIS A 177 -8.79 20.92 -1.80
CA HIS A 177 -7.51 21.62 -1.97
C HIS A 177 -6.29 20.83 -1.47
N GLY A 178 -6.51 19.62 -0.93
CA GLY A 178 -5.47 18.74 -0.43
C GLY A 178 -4.50 18.27 -1.51
N LEU A 179 -3.49 17.49 -1.09
CA LEU A 179 -2.46 16.99 -2.01
C LEU A 179 -3.03 16.10 -3.13
N HIS A 180 -4.13 15.40 -2.84
CA HIS A 180 -4.84 14.54 -3.78
C HIS A 180 -5.62 15.29 -4.88
N LYS A 181 -5.75 16.62 -4.79
CA LYS A 181 -6.48 17.45 -5.78
C LYS A 181 -5.56 18.27 -6.69
N ARG A 182 -4.27 17.91 -6.76
CA ARG A 182 -3.24 18.66 -7.49
C ARG A 182 -2.63 17.82 -8.60
N VAL A 183 -2.20 18.44 -9.69
CA VAL A 183 -1.29 17.79 -10.65
C VAL A 183 0.13 17.93 -10.09
N TRP A 184 0.84 16.82 -9.98
CA TRP A 184 2.21 16.75 -9.47
C TRP A 184 3.22 16.81 -10.61
N ASP A 185 4.38 17.41 -10.35
CA ASP A 185 5.51 17.40 -11.27
C ASP A 185 6.14 16.01 -11.30
N VAL A 186 6.46 15.48 -12.49
CA VAL A 186 6.91 14.10 -12.67
C VAL A 186 8.35 14.02 -13.19
N GLU A 187 9.14 13.14 -12.57
CA GLU A 187 10.45 12.71 -13.02
C GLU A 187 10.46 11.17 -13.15
N LEU A 188 10.89 10.65 -14.31
CA LEU A 188 11.00 9.22 -14.56
C LEU A 188 12.41 8.71 -14.26
N ASP A 189 12.50 7.64 -13.49
CA ASP A 189 13.71 6.83 -13.33
C ASP A 189 13.49 5.46 -13.96
N GLU A 190 13.71 5.40 -15.28
CA GLU A 190 13.57 4.17 -16.05
C GLU A 190 14.57 3.08 -15.62
N VAL A 191 15.69 3.42 -15.01
CA VAL A 191 16.71 2.42 -14.61
C VAL A 191 16.21 1.59 -13.42
N HIS A 192 15.55 2.26 -12.48
CA HIS A 192 15.00 1.63 -11.27
C HIS A 192 13.52 1.30 -11.37
N ASN A 193 12.88 1.57 -12.52
CA ASN A 193 11.44 1.41 -12.72
C ASN A 193 10.63 2.21 -11.68
N ALA A 194 10.96 3.49 -11.56
CA ALA A 194 10.35 4.39 -10.61
C ALA A 194 9.82 5.67 -11.27
N VAL A 195 8.69 6.15 -10.75
CA VAL A 195 8.08 7.44 -11.09
C VAL A 195 8.09 8.30 -9.83
N ARG A 196 8.88 9.36 -9.85
CA ARG A 196 8.95 10.33 -8.77
C ARG A 196 8.01 11.49 -9.09
N MET A 197 7.11 11.78 -8.16
CA MET A 197 6.16 12.87 -8.24
C MET A 197 6.44 13.87 -7.12
N THR A 198 6.38 15.17 -7.42
CA THR A 198 6.52 16.23 -6.42
C THR A 198 5.44 17.30 -6.51
N THR A 199 5.08 17.87 -5.37
CA THR A 199 4.21 19.05 -5.28
C THR A 199 4.62 19.90 -4.08
N SER A 200 4.20 21.15 -4.02
CA SER A 200 4.58 22.08 -2.95
C SER A 200 3.39 22.87 -2.41
N LEU A 201 3.44 23.16 -1.11
CA LEU A 201 2.52 24.05 -0.41
C LEU A 201 3.30 25.21 0.21
N LYS A 202 2.74 26.41 0.18
CA LYS A 202 3.35 27.60 0.80
C LYS A 202 3.17 27.59 2.33
N ASP A 203 3.95 28.44 3.01
CA ASP A 203 3.73 28.76 4.43
C ASP A 203 2.26 29.21 4.66
N GLY A 204 1.59 28.56 5.61
CA GLY A 204 0.19 28.81 5.96
C GLY A 204 -0.85 28.14 5.06
N GLU A 205 -0.45 27.54 3.93
CA GLU A 205 -1.38 26.85 3.04
C GLU A 205 -1.92 25.57 3.69
N LEU A 206 -3.23 25.32 3.56
CA LEU A 206 -3.95 24.29 4.33
C LEU A 206 -3.79 24.44 5.86
N GLY A 207 -3.45 25.65 6.33
CA GLY A 207 -3.45 25.97 7.75
C GLY A 207 -2.21 25.56 8.51
N LEU A 208 -1.09 25.24 7.85
CA LEU A 208 0.14 24.76 8.51
C LEU A 208 1.38 25.57 8.12
N PRO A 209 2.36 25.69 9.03
CA PRO A 209 3.58 26.46 8.78
C PRO A 209 4.53 25.81 7.78
N GLY A 210 5.40 26.64 7.21
CA GLY A 210 6.52 26.27 6.37
C GLY A 210 6.15 26.17 4.90
N ASN A 211 7.08 26.58 4.04
CA ASN A 211 7.09 26.12 2.66
C ASN A 211 7.46 24.63 2.71
N ARG A 212 6.62 23.80 2.09
CA ARG A 212 6.69 22.34 2.20
C ARG A 212 6.71 21.74 0.80
N THR A 213 7.69 20.89 0.53
CA THR A 213 7.79 20.13 -0.72
C THR A 213 7.55 18.66 -0.41
N PHE A 214 6.50 18.11 -0.98
CA PHE A 214 6.09 16.72 -0.82
C PHE A 214 6.59 15.89 -2.00
N THR A 215 7.01 14.66 -1.72
CA THR A 215 7.48 13.70 -2.71
C THR A 215 6.74 12.38 -2.53
N ALA A 216 6.32 11.76 -3.63
CA ALA A 216 5.88 10.38 -3.71
C ALA A 216 6.68 9.67 -4.81
N VAL A 217 7.40 8.59 -4.47
CA VAL A 217 8.12 7.78 -5.46
C VAL A 217 7.47 6.41 -5.54
N PHE A 218 6.89 6.11 -6.70
CA PHE A 218 6.26 4.83 -6.98
C PHE A 218 7.25 3.94 -7.71
N THR A 219 7.52 2.74 -7.20
CA THR A 219 8.48 1.81 -7.78
C THR A 219 7.86 0.43 -7.90
N VAL A 220 8.01 -0.22 -9.06
CA VAL A 220 7.79 -1.67 -9.18
C VAL A 220 9.16 -2.34 -9.29
N THR A 221 9.59 -2.98 -8.21
CA THR A 221 10.95 -3.52 -8.12
C THR A 221 11.14 -4.72 -9.06
N ARG A 222 12.40 -5.06 -9.32
CA ARG A 222 12.76 -6.26 -10.11
C ARG A 222 12.30 -7.57 -9.48
N THR A 223 11.92 -7.57 -8.20
CA THR A 223 11.37 -8.74 -7.50
C THR A 223 9.84 -8.73 -7.43
N GLY A 224 9.17 -7.80 -8.11
CA GLY A 224 7.70 -7.74 -8.17
C GLY A 224 7.05 -7.05 -6.97
N VAL A 225 7.80 -6.28 -6.18
CA VAL A 225 7.27 -5.50 -5.06
C VAL A 225 6.79 -4.15 -5.58
N PHE A 226 5.57 -3.75 -5.23
CA PHE A 226 5.12 -2.37 -5.41
C PHE A 226 5.48 -1.56 -4.16
N ARG A 227 6.28 -0.52 -4.33
CA ARG A 227 6.81 0.32 -3.24
C ARG A 227 6.42 1.77 -3.46
N ILE A 228 6.07 2.44 -2.36
CA ILE A 228 5.83 3.88 -2.30
C ILE A 228 6.75 4.49 -1.25
N ASP A 229 7.61 5.43 -1.65
CA ASP A 229 8.41 6.25 -0.75
C ASP A 229 7.82 7.66 -0.68
N TYR A 230 7.30 8.02 0.48
CA TYR A 230 6.84 9.37 0.79
C TYR A 230 7.92 10.18 1.50
N GLY A 231 8.01 11.45 1.14
CA GLY A 231 8.91 12.40 1.77
C GLY A 231 8.30 13.80 1.84
N CYS A 232 8.75 14.57 2.82
CA CYS A 232 8.46 16.01 2.90
C CYS A 232 9.67 16.75 3.44
N GLU A 233 10.08 17.79 2.73
CA GLU A 233 11.03 18.78 3.22
C GLU A 233 10.28 20.05 3.60
N SER A 234 10.71 20.72 4.68
CA SER A 234 10.15 22.00 5.08
C SER A 234 11.22 22.95 5.62
N ASP A 235 11.02 24.24 5.35
CA ASP A 235 11.87 25.32 5.86
C ASP A 235 11.50 25.79 7.29
N ARG A 236 10.43 25.25 7.88
CA ARG A 236 10.00 25.48 9.26
C ARG A 236 9.51 24.19 9.90
N ALA A 237 9.43 24.17 11.23
CA ALA A 237 8.76 23.08 11.93
C ALA A 237 7.29 23.03 11.50
N THR A 238 6.80 21.84 11.16
CA THR A 238 5.44 21.58 10.69
C THR A 238 5.03 20.14 11.04
N TYR A 239 3.77 19.78 10.87
CA TYR A 239 3.29 18.40 11.10
C TYR A 239 2.96 17.74 9.76
N VAL A 240 3.46 16.51 9.56
CA VAL A 240 3.23 15.72 8.35
C VAL A 240 2.93 14.26 8.70
N SER A 241 1.87 13.75 8.09
CA SER A 241 1.52 12.32 8.05
C SER A 241 0.93 12.04 6.68
N MET A 242 1.71 11.37 5.81
CA MET A 242 1.28 10.99 4.46
C MET A 242 1.02 9.50 4.36
N THR A 243 -0.03 9.15 3.61
CA THR A 243 -0.41 7.77 3.29
C THR A 243 -0.94 7.67 1.86
N ASN A 244 -1.21 6.44 1.42
CA ASN A 244 -1.92 6.15 0.19
C ASN A 244 -3.28 5.52 0.50
N HIS A 245 -4.35 6.06 -0.07
CA HIS A 245 -5.73 5.63 0.20
C HIS A 245 -6.25 4.63 -0.85
N THR A 246 -5.42 3.65 -1.22
CA THR A 246 -5.84 2.57 -2.13
C THR A 246 -6.79 1.61 -1.44
N TYR A 247 -7.90 1.31 -2.11
CA TYR A 247 -8.84 0.27 -1.71
C TYR A 247 -8.58 -0.98 -2.51
N PHE A 248 -8.45 -2.11 -1.81
CA PHE A 248 -8.17 -3.40 -2.37
C PHE A 248 -9.38 -4.32 -2.30
N ASN A 249 -9.52 -5.14 -3.33
CA ASN A 249 -10.27 -6.38 -3.29
C ASN A 249 -9.46 -7.42 -4.07
N LEU A 250 -8.80 -8.35 -3.38
CA LEU A 250 -7.92 -9.34 -4.00
C LEU A 250 -8.65 -10.35 -4.90
N ALA A 251 -9.98 -10.47 -4.82
CA ALA A 251 -10.74 -11.26 -5.80
C ALA A 251 -10.93 -10.52 -7.14
N GLY A 252 -10.59 -9.23 -7.17
CA GLY A 252 -10.82 -8.27 -8.26
C GLY A 252 -11.68 -7.10 -7.76
N HIS A 253 -11.43 -5.89 -8.26
CA HIS A 253 -12.10 -4.69 -7.78
C HIS A 253 -13.64 -4.74 -7.86
N ASN A 254 -14.19 -5.55 -8.77
CA ASN A 254 -15.62 -5.73 -9.00
C ASN A 254 -16.22 -6.97 -8.31
N ALA A 255 -15.47 -7.63 -7.41
CA ALA A 255 -15.95 -8.82 -6.72
C ALA A 255 -17.00 -8.51 -5.62
N GLY A 256 -17.03 -7.27 -5.13
CA GLY A 256 -17.96 -6.86 -4.07
C GLY A 256 -17.73 -7.64 -2.78
N MET A 257 -18.80 -7.88 -2.03
CA MET A 257 -18.78 -8.65 -0.77
C MET A 257 -18.96 -10.16 -0.95
N ASP A 258 -19.09 -10.65 -2.19
CA ASP A 258 -19.24 -12.09 -2.44
C ASP A 258 -17.91 -12.85 -2.23
N CYS A 259 -16.80 -12.14 -2.08
CA CYS A 259 -15.51 -12.68 -1.63
C CYS A 259 -15.29 -12.44 -0.14
N GLU A 260 -14.37 -13.20 0.45
CA GLU A 260 -13.94 -13.02 1.84
C GLU A 260 -12.43 -12.83 1.87
N HIS A 261 -11.97 -11.88 2.68
CA HIS A 261 -10.56 -11.68 2.96
C HIS A 261 -10.23 -12.16 4.36
N PHE A 262 -9.04 -12.71 4.52
CA PHE A 262 -8.52 -13.16 5.80
C PHE A 262 -7.29 -12.36 6.15
N PHE A 263 -7.25 -11.79 7.35
CA PHE A 263 -6.16 -10.93 7.79
C PHE A 263 -5.36 -11.56 8.91
N VAL A 264 -4.05 -11.31 8.90
CA VAL A 264 -3.16 -11.36 10.06
C VAL A 264 -2.52 -9.98 10.20
N ALA A 265 -2.55 -9.39 11.39
CA ALA A 265 -1.90 -8.13 11.71
C ALA A 265 -0.85 -8.31 12.81
N ASN A 266 0.32 -7.69 12.61
CA ASN A 266 1.35 -7.54 13.63
C ASN A 266 1.03 -6.32 14.52
N ALA A 267 -0.10 -6.38 15.21
CA ALA A 267 -0.59 -5.33 16.10
C ALA A 267 -1.21 -5.93 17.35
N ALA A 268 -0.62 -5.69 18.51
CA ALA A 268 -1.20 -6.07 19.80
C ALA A 268 -2.18 -5.03 20.36
N HIS A 269 -2.24 -3.84 19.75
CA HIS A 269 -3.07 -2.72 20.20
C HIS A 269 -3.75 -2.00 19.04
N TYR A 270 -4.83 -1.28 19.35
CA TYR A 270 -5.53 -0.38 18.44
C TYR A 270 -5.91 0.92 19.17
N LEU A 271 -6.41 1.91 18.42
CA LEU A 271 -6.89 3.17 18.99
C LEU A 271 -8.42 3.22 18.99
N PRO A 272 -9.08 3.10 20.16
CA PRO A 272 -10.51 3.33 20.26
C PRO A 272 -10.85 4.79 19.95
N ILE A 273 -11.95 4.99 19.22
CA ILE A 273 -12.46 6.29 18.81
C ILE A 273 -13.65 6.73 19.66
N ASN A 274 -13.79 8.05 19.81
CA ASN A 274 -14.95 8.70 20.42
C ASN A 274 -16.05 8.95 19.38
N GLU A 275 -17.18 9.53 19.79
CA GLU A 275 -18.36 9.80 18.93
C GLU A 275 -18.08 10.68 17.69
N GLN A 276 -16.93 11.37 17.63
CA GLN A 276 -16.48 12.18 16.50
C GLN A 276 -15.45 11.45 15.62
N ASN A 277 -15.28 10.15 15.83
CA ASN A 277 -14.26 9.30 15.20
C ASN A 277 -12.81 9.75 15.48
N ILE A 278 -12.59 10.47 16.59
CA ILE A 278 -11.25 10.87 17.06
C ILE A 278 -10.75 9.86 18.08
N PRO A 279 -9.48 9.42 18.03
CA PRO A 279 -8.91 8.58 19.08
C PRO A 279 -9.11 9.17 20.47
N THR A 280 -9.53 8.33 21.40
CA THR A 280 -9.74 8.72 22.81
C THR A 280 -8.44 9.07 23.55
N GLY A 281 -7.28 8.71 22.96
CA GLY A 281 -5.96 8.74 23.59
C GLY A 281 -5.57 7.41 24.24
N GLU A 282 -6.50 6.47 24.37
CA GLU A 282 -6.22 5.10 24.80
C GLU A 282 -5.51 4.31 23.70
N ILE A 283 -4.49 3.53 24.10
CA ILE A 283 -3.87 2.49 23.27
C ILE A 283 -4.36 1.15 23.84
N ALA A 284 -5.50 0.68 23.33
CA ALA A 284 -6.22 -0.47 23.89
C ALA A 284 -5.66 -1.79 23.35
N PRO A 285 -5.59 -2.87 24.15
CA PRO A 285 -5.20 -4.19 23.65
C PRO A 285 -6.27 -4.72 22.69
N VAL A 286 -5.85 -5.42 21.65
CA VAL A 286 -6.81 -6.08 20.73
C VAL A 286 -7.42 -7.35 21.32
N GLU A 287 -6.75 -7.97 22.31
CA GLU A 287 -7.15 -9.28 22.86
C GLU A 287 -8.61 -9.31 23.32
N GLY A 288 -9.35 -10.30 22.83
CA GLY A 288 -10.78 -10.47 23.17
C GLY A 288 -11.72 -9.50 22.46
N THR A 289 -11.24 -8.67 21.54
CA THR A 289 -12.04 -7.75 20.72
C THR A 289 -12.12 -8.23 19.26
N PRO A 290 -13.04 -7.67 18.44
CA PRO A 290 -13.05 -7.92 17.00
C PRO A 290 -11.75 -7.49 16.28
N PHE A 291 -10.96 -6.60 16.87
CA PHE A 291 -9.71 -6.10 16.31
C PHE A 291 -8.53 -7.08 16.47
N ASP A 292 -8.72 -8.23 17.11
CA ASP A 292 -7.66 -9.23 17.31
C ASP A 292 -7.37 -10.03 16.04
N PHE A 293 -6.61 -9.42 15.14
CA PHE A 293 -6.07 -10.03 13.93
C PHE A 293 -4.68 -10.65 14.15
N ARG A 294 -4.24 -10.90 15.39
CA ARG A 294 -2.91 -11.52 15.63
C ARG A 294 -2.79 -12.94 15.07
N GLU A 295 -3.93 -13.57 14.80
CA GLU A 295 -4.07 -14.84 14.09
C GLU A 295 -4.97 -14.65 12.86
N LEU A 296 -4.84 -15.53 11.87
CA LEU A 296 -5.59 -15.45 10.61
C LEU A 296 -7.10 -15.53 10.87
N ARG A 297 -7.84 -14.49 10.48
CA ARG A 297 -9.29 -14.40 10.69
C ARG A 297 -10.02 -13.76 9.52
N PRO A 298 -11.27 -14.19 9.24
CA PRO A 298 -12.11 -13.56 8.24
C PRO A 298 -12.51 -12.14 8.68
N VAL A 299 -12.65 -11.24 7.71
CA VAL A 299 -12.93 -9.83 7.97
C VAL A 299 -14.42 -9.58 8.05
N ALA A 300 -15.22 -10.12 7.13
CA ALA A 300 -16.64 -9.79 7.02
C ALA A 300 -17.44 -10.09 8.30
N PRO A 301 -17.28 -11.23 8.99
CA PRO A 301 -17.99 -11.47 10.26
C PRO A 301 -17.65 -10.44 11.34
N GLY A 302 -16.43 -9.89 11.32
CA GLY A 302 -15.98 -8.89 12.28
C GLY A 302 -16.55 -7.50 12.01
N MET A 303 -16.88 -7.18 10.75
CA MET A 303 -17.53 -5.91 10.37
C MET A 303 -18.96 -5.78 10.94
N GLU A 304 -19.57 -6.90 11.33
CA GLU A 304 -20.91 -6.96 11.92
C GLU A 304 -20.91 -7.31 13.42
N ALA A 305 -19.74 -7.32 14.07
CA ALA A 305 -19.61 -7.72 15.46
C ALA A 305 -20.44 -6.85 16.42
N ASP A 306 -20.94 -7.46 17.51
CA ASP A 306 -21.64 -6.77 18.59
C ASP A 306 -20.63 -6.03 19.50
N ASP A 307 -19.94 -5.05 18.94
CA ASP A 307 -18.94 -4.23 19.60
C ASP A 307 -19.24 -2.74 19.36
N PRO A 308 -19.16 -1.86 20.39
CA PRO A 308 -19.47 -0.44 20.23
C PRO A 308 -18.64 0.28 19.17
N GLN A 309 -17.36 -0.06 19.02
CA GLN A 309 -16.45 0.56 18.08
C GLN A 309 -16.80 0.16 16.64
N ILE A 310 -17.09 -1.13 16.41
CA ILE A 310 -17.54 -1.64 15.10
C ILE A 310 -18.89 -1.03 14.70
N LYS A 311 -19.86 -0.98 15.63
CA LYS A 311 -21.17 -0.40 15.34
C LYS A 311 -21.10 1.08 14.99
N GLN A 312 -20.26 1.84 15.69
CA GLN A 312 -20.08 3.26 15.42
C GLN A 312 -19.47 3.50 14.04
N ALA A 313 -18.44 2.74 13.69
CA ALA A 313 -17.74 2.85 12.41
C ALA A 313 -18.49 2.20 11.23
N ARG A 314 -19.52 1.38 11.50
CA ARG A 314 -20.23 0.54 10.51
C ARG A 314 -19.31 -0.46 9.81
N GLY A 315 -18.38 -1.04 10.57
CA GLY A 315 -17.29 -1.88 10.07
C GLY A 315 -15.98 -1.52 10.78
N TYR A 316 -14.84 -1.79 10.14
CA TYR A 316 -13.56 -1.31 10.62
C TYR A 316 -13.27 0.08 10.04
N ASP A 317 -12.96 1.05 10.90
CA ASP A 317 -12.36 2.35 10.57
C ASP A 317 -11.44 2.76 11.74
N HIS A 318 -10.43 1.93 12.01
CA HIS A 318 -9.59 2.08 13.20
C HIS A 318 -8.10 1.95 12.89
N CYS A 319 -7.29 2.69 13.64
CA CYS A 319 -5.84 2.61 13.57
C CYS A 319 -5.34 1.42 14.38
N LEU A 320 -4.74 0.44 13.71
CA LEU A 320 -3.98 -0.64 14.34
C LEU A 320 -2.57 -0.15 14.66
N CYS A 321 -2.15 -0.32 15.91
CA CYS A 321 -0.82 0.08 16.38
C CYS A 321 0.20 -1.00 15.98
N ILE A 322 0.97 -0.76 14.92
CA ILE A 322 1.89 -1.77 14.37
C ILE A 322 3.10 -1.95 15.28
N ASP A 323 3.26 -3.17 15.76
CA ASP A 323 4.28 -3.55 16.73
C ASP A 323 5.70 -3.25 16.22
N GLY A 324 6.61 -2.95 17.16
CA GLY A 324 8.03 -2.74 16.85
C GLY A 324 8.37 -1.39 16.23
N TYR A 325 7.46 -0.40 16.24
CA TYR A 325 7.76 0.95 15.79
C TYR A 325 8.94 1.56 16.55
N GLN A 326 9.91 2.07 15.80
CA GLN A 326 10.97 2.92 16.31
C GLN A 326 11.29 3.96 15.25
N TYR A 327 11.24 5.24 15.62
CA TYR A 327 11.53 6.34 14.70
C TYR A 327 12.90 6.15 14.04
N GLY A 328 12.96 6.31 12.72
CA GLY A 328 14.19 6.16 11.93
C GLY A 328 14.71 4.72 11.77
N ARG A 329 13.93 3.69 12.12
CA ARG A 329 14.23 2.27 11.84
C ARG A 329 13.45 1.71 10.65
N ASN A 330 13.78 0.47 10.30
CA ASN A 330 13.43 -0.22 9.06
C ASN A 330 11.94 -0.55 8.89
N LEU A 331 11.62 -0.76 7.62
CA LEU A 331 10.41 -1.39 7.11
C LEU A 331 10.07 -2.71 7.84
N ARG A 332 8.80 -2.90 8.22
CA ARG A 332 8.30 -4.09 8.92
C ARG A 332 6.96 -4.53 8.36
N ARG A 333 6.69 -5.84 8.37
CA ARG A 333 5.39 -6.37 7.96
C ARG A 333 4.34 -5.91 8.95
N ALA A 334 3.36 -5.17 8.49
CA ALA A 334 2.22 -4.75 9.31
C ALA A 334 1.08 -5.75 9.19
N MET A 335 0.76 -6.20 7.98
CA MET A 335 -0.35 -7.11 7.73
C MET A 335 -0.03 -8.15 6.66
N HIS A 336 -0.72 -9.28 6.73
CA HIS A 336 -0.87 -10.28 5.69
C HIS A 336 -2.34 -10.41 5.37
N VAL A 337 -2.68 -10.48 4.08
CA VAL A 337 -4.04 -10.59 3.58
C VAL A 337 -4.13 -11.75 2.60
N GLU A 338 -5.14 -12.60 2.76
CA GLU A 338 -5.44 -13.71 1.86
C GLU A 338 -6.85 -13.56 1.28
N GLU A 339 -7.03 -13.92 0.01
CA GLU A 339 -8.33 -14.23 -0.58
C GLU A 339 -8.30 -15.67 -1.08
N MET A 340 -8.95 -16.56 -0.32
CA MET A 340 -8.75 -18.01 -0.45
C MET A 340 -9.25 -18.60 -1.76
N TRP A 341 -10.22 -17.97 -2.45
CA TRP A 341 -10.80 -18.58 -3.66
C TRP A 341 -9.92 -18.39 -4.89
N THR A 342 -9.29 -17.23 -5.03
CA THR A 342 -8.30 -16.96 -6.09
C THR A 342 -6.89 -17.38 -5.69
N GLY A 343 -6.63 -17.47 -4.38
CA GLY A 343 -5.31 -17.72 -3.83
C GLY A 343 -4.39 -16.51 -3.95
N ARG A 344 -4.92 -15.32 -4.22
CA ARG A 344 -4.13 -14.08 -4.18
C ARG A 344 -3.89 -13.68 -2.73
N GLU A 345 -2.66 -13.30 -2.46
CA GLU A 345 -2.22 -12.84 -1.15
C GLU A 345 -1.50 -11.51 -1.27
N MET A 346 -1.48 -10.75 -0.18
CA MET A 346 -0.75 -9.49 -0.06
C MET A 346 -0.12 -9.36 1.32
N ASP A 347 1.20 -9.33 1.37
CA ASP A 347 1.93 -8.83 2.52
C ASP A 347 2.08 -7.30 2.41
N TYR A 348 1.68 -6.58 3.46
CA TYR A 348 1.75 -5.12 3.55
C TYR A 348 2.82 -4.71 4.57
N TYR A 349 3.82 -3.95 4.12
CA TYR A 349 4.92 -3.48 4.96
C TYR A 349 4.91 -1.96 5.10
N THR A 350 5.32 -1.47 6.26
CA THR A 350 5.46 -0.03 6.49
C THR A 350 6.57 0.35 7.47
N THR A 351 7.02 1.60 7.40
CA THR A 351 7.81 2.26 8.46
C THR A 351 6.95 3.02 9.46
N ALA A 352 5.71 3.41 9.10
CA ALA A 352 4.80 4.19 9.94
C ALA A 352 4.44 3.48 11.27
N PRO A 353 4.07 4.19 12.34
CA PRO A 353 3.69 3.58 13.62
C PRO A 353 2.34 2.86 13.57
N GLY A 354 1.42 3.28 12.70
CA GLY A 354 0.07 2.73 12.60
C GLY A 354 -0.34 2.41 11.17
N VAL A 355 -1.38 1.59 11.07
CA VAL A 355 -2.11 1.36 9.83
C VAL A 355 -3.60 1.58 10.12
N GLN A 356 -4.23 2.52 9.43
CA GLN A 356 -5.69 2.59 9.41
C GLN A 356 -6.21 1.40 8.63
N LEU A 357 -7.06 0.60 9.27
CA LEU A 357 -7.85 -0.41 8.60
C LEU A 357 -9.25 0.16 8.38
N TYR A 358 -9.59 0.40 7.12
CA TYR A 358 -10.91 0.87 6.71
C TYR A 358 -11.56 -0.10 5.72
N THR A 359 -12.75 -0.61 6.04
CA THR A 359 -13.45 -1.63 5.23
C THR A 359 -14.52 -1.05 4.29
N GLY A 360 -14.33 0.18 3.81
CA GLY A 360 -15.24 0.77 2.82
C GLY A 360 -16.67 0.98 3.35
N ASN A 361 -16.79 1.39 4.63
CA ASN A 361 -18.05 1.43 5.38
C ASN A 361 -19.07 2.46 4.82
N TRP A 362 -18.59 3.42 4.04
CA TRP A 362 -19.38 4.51 3.46
C TRP A 362 -19.38 4.50 1.93
N LEU A 363 -18.84 3.46 1.29
CA LEU A 363 -18.86 3.32 -0.16
C LEU A 363 -20.31 3.20 -0.67
N GLY A 364 -20.57 3.86 -1.79
CA GLY A 364 -21.88 3.90 -2.44
C GLY A 364 -21.78 4.39 -3.88
N ASP A 365 -20.65 4.13 -4.52
CA ASP A 365 -20.30 4.63 -5.85
C ASP A 365 -20.89 3.70 -6.91
N GLU A 366 -21.74 4.26 -7.78
CA GLU A 366 -22.33 3.55 -8.92
C GLU A 366 -21.56 3.87 -10.20
N HIS A 367 -21.54 2.94 -11.16
CA HIS A 367 -20.90 3.17 -12.48
C HIS A 367 -19.42 3.59 -12.37
N ALA A 368 -18.68 2.97 -11.44
CA ALA A 368 -17.26 3.19 -11.26
C ALA A 368 -16.44 2.49 -12.36
N LYS A 369 -15.19 2.10 -12.08
CA LYS A 369 -14.34 1.36 -13.03
C LYS A 369 -15.04 0.11 -13.57
N ASP A 370 -14.97 -0.10 -14.88
CA ASP A 370 -15.62 -1.20 -15.62
C ASP A 370 -17.13 -1.32 -15.34
N ASP A 371 -17.80 -0.19 -15.11
CA ASP A 371 -19.24 -0.11 -14.77
C ASP A 371 -19.61 -0.86 -13.48
N ALA A 372 -18.64 -1.08 -12.59
CA ALA A 372 -18.86 -1.72 -11.30
C ALA A 372 -19.56 -0.79 -10.30
N ASN A 373 -20.29 -1.39 -9.36
CA ASN A 373 -20.87 -0.68 -8.21
C ASN A 373 -20.08 -1.03 -6.95
N TYR A 374 -19.57 -0.02 -6.24
CA TYR A 374 -18.85 -0.17 -4.99
C TYR A 374 -19.77 0.20 -3.83
N GLY A 375 -20.41 -0.81 -3.24
CA GLY A 375 -21.21 -0.66 -2.02
C GLY A 375 -20.41 -0.87 -0.75
N TRP A 376 -21.12 -0.86 0.38
CA TRP A 376 -20.58 -1.21 1.71
C TRP A 376 -19.72 -2.49 1.63
N GLY A 377 -18.49 -2.43 2.12
CA GLY A 377 -17.60 -3.60 2.17
C GLY A 377 -17.02 -4.06 0.83
N ALA A 378 -17.18 -3.31 -0.27
CA ALA A 378 -16.68 -3.71 -1.59
C ALA A 378 -15.15 -3.82 -1.68
N GLY A 379 -14.42 -3.16 -0.78
CA GLY A 379 -12.97 -3.23 -0.65
C GLY A 379 -12.49 -2.65 0.67
N PHE A 380 -11.20 -2.83 0.95
CA PHE A 380 -10.56 -2.34 2.17
C PHE A 380 -9.33 -1.49 1.87
N ALA A 381 -9.07 -0.47 2.69
CA ALA A 381 -7.85 0.32 2.66
C ALA A 381 -6.96 -0.03 3.85
N LEU A 382 -5.65 -0.08 3.59
CA LEU A 382 -4.59 -0.18 4.60
C LEU A 382 -3.70 1.05 4.46
N GLU A 383 -3.86 1.99 5.38
CA GLU A 383 -3.22 3.30 5.29
C GLU A 383 -2.13 3.44 6.35
N ALA A 384 -0.87 3.30 5.94
CA ALA A 384 0.26 3.50 6.82
C ALA A 384 0.47 4.99 7.16
N GLU A 385 0.30 5.35 8.43
CA GLU A 385 0.33 6.74 8.87
C GLU A 385 0.83 6.90 10.32
N MET A 386 1.10 8.16 10.70
CA MET A 386 1.15 8.53 12.11
C MET A 386 -0.23 8.27 12.74
N TYR A 387 -0.29 7.97 14.04
CA TYR A 387 -1.57 7.79 14.71
C TYR A 387 -2.48 9.01 14.50
N PRO A 388 -3.78 8.81 14.22
CA PRO A 388 -4.70 9.93 14.06
C PRO A 388 -4.70 10.82 15.31
N ASP A 389 -4.88 12.12 15.11
CA ASP A 389 -4.88 13.12 16.17
C ASP A 389 -3.60 13.18 17.06
N THR A 390 -2.48 12.62 16.59
CA THR A 390 -1.17 12.66 17.30
C THR A 390 -0.80 14.02 17.92
N PRO A 391 -1.02 15.18 17.27
CA PRO A 391 -0.67 16.47 17.87
C PRO A 391 -1.36 16.78 19.21
N HIS A 392 -2.51 16.18 19.49
CA HIS A 392 -3.22 16.33 20.76
C HIS A 392 -2.93 15.21 21.77
N GLN A 393 -2.15 14.20 21.36
CA GLN A 393 -1.93 12.97 22.09
C GLN A 393 -0.43 12.81 22.42
N PRO A 394 0.05 13.40 23.54
CA PRO A 394 1.50 13.48 23.83
C PRO A 394 2.18 12.13 24.05
N LEU A 395 1.41 11.05 24.27
CA LEU A 395 1.93 9.69 24.40
C LEU A 395 2.07 8.96 23.07
N PHE A 396 1.53 9.49 21.98
CA PHE A 396 1.65 8.90 20.65
C PHE A 396 3.03 9.22 20.05
N PRO A 397 3.53 8.35 19.15
CA PRO A 397 4.68 8.69 18.32
C PRO A 397 4.45 10.02 17.60
N GLN A 398 5.34 10.99 17.79
CA GLN A 398 5.19 12.34 17.25
C GLN A 398 5.71 12.44 15.81
N GLY A 399 5.05 13.26 14.99
CA GLY A 399 5.33 13.43 13.54
C GLY A 399 5.77 14.84 13.15
N ILE A 400 6.42 15.58 14.05
CA ILE A 400 6.91 16.93 13.75
C ILE A 400 8.15 16.85 12.85
N VAL A 401 8.13 17.58 11.74
CA VAL A 401 9.20 17.62 10.73
C VAL A 401 9.65 19.05 10.51
N GLY A 402 10.86 19.25 9.98
CA GLY A 402 11.39 20.59 9.75
C GLY A 402 12.83 20.61 9.22
N PRO A 403 13.52 21.76 9.29
CA PRO A 403 14.88 21.91 8.77
C PRO A 403 15.84 20.86 9.36
N GLY A 404 16.43 20.04 8.50
CA GLY A 404 17.36 18.97 8.90
C GLY A 404 16.70 17.70 9.45
N HIS A 405 15.37 17.65 9.50
CA HIS A 405 14.59 16.51 9.95
C HIS A 405 13.42 16.25 8.99
N PRO A 406 13.69 15.75 7.76
CA PRO A 406 12.65 15.53 6.76
C PRO A 406 11.71 14.41 7.17
N TYR A 407 10.46 14.49 6.69
CA TYR A 407 9.51 13.38 6.78
C TYR A 407 9.96 12.23 5.88
N SER A 408 9.77 11.00 6.35
CA SER A 408 9.88 9.81 5.51
C SER A 408 8.89 8.74 5.96
N ASN A 409 8.16 8.17 5.00
CA ASN A 409 7.33 6.99 5.19
C ASN A 409 7.46 6.09 3.97
N VAL A 410 7.63 4.79 4.19
CA VAL A 410 7.74 3.77 3.15
C VAL A 410 6.60 2.79 3.31
N ILE A 411 5.97 2.43 2.19
CA ILE A 411 4.95 1.40 2.07
C ILE A 411 5.40 0.40 1.02
N GLU A 412 5.27 -0.91 1.30
CA GLU A 412 5.45 -1.94 0.28
C GLU A 412 4.27 -2.92 0.26
N TYR A 413 3.86 -3.27 -0.94
CA TYR A 413 2.87 -4.29 -1.26
C TYR A 413 3.59 -5.46 -1.93
N HIS A 414 3.55 -6.61 -1.29
CA HIS A 414 4.16 -7.85 -1.76
C HIS A 414 3.02 -8.80 -2.15
N PHE A 415 2.68 -8.82 -3.44
CA PHE A 415 1.65 -9.70 -3.95
C PHE A 415 2.22 -11.10 -4.18
N MET A 416 1.46 -12.11 -3.76
CA MET A 416 1.83 -13.51 -3.85
C MET A 416 0.62 -14.33 -4.30
N ARG A 417 0.87 -15.60 -4.63
CA ARG A 417 -0.16 -16.59 -4.89
C ARG A 417 0.26 -17.94 -4.33
N HIS A 418 -0.64 -18.64 -3.66
CA HIS A 418 -0.34 -19.94 -3.04
C HIS A 418 -1.34 -21.02 -3.44
#